data_AF-A0A6I5ZJI8-F1
#
_entry.id   AF-A0A6I5ZJI8-F1
#
_cell.length_a   1.000
_cell.length_b   1.000
_cell.length_c   1.000
_cell.angle_alpha   90.00
_cell.angle_beta   90.00
_cell.angle_gamma   90.00
#
_symmetry.space_group_name_H-M   'P 1'
#
loop_
_entity.id
_entity.type
_entity.pdbx_description
1 polymer ?
#
loop_
_entity_poly.entity_id
_entity_poly.type
_entity_poly.pdbx_seq_one_letter_code
_entity_poly.pdbx_strand_id
1 'polypeptide(L)'
;MEAVISLKIWQIEAVPQSPIERASQAAFTAARLAFPNYFDTEAAATEEHGAQNAPQEHLVSASTTAAGGQPPLAPRTVVEASCVQYQVDTPGAVEIPRMMLERAIEHVQRLQRACSYVSGRAVRALTLQTLPVTIPLATATVTTATATPQFTTDGSVIPYLIPANMYSLANRSEFTTDEVARVIAFAERDEGFLGGFLSSQAEARAALTFRGDCRASVLASATGCEILLDDLLRHLLWESGRRPEDCVRIFFDQGQVTTALKRALKHTQPYLKGQWDIAVQPELKAWQHDVARIRHMTIHAGYRPTFDQAHAALDSVDGLQTYVGDLVLAKKHKFPRTALMMFGEDEIIRRNLYTAKVKAAYQDQRDNDWATRFIRWRDCLERLIDAELYSAQDVEVDDLSLLAVILPPRRLTWVLHDVKGHRACRAAIEEGQVPSHVRSSLTTMMNELPSNSGPVSALVDGLFGAVPEEDWVSEHRRLPLWEVMVDGRDFY
;
A
#
# COMPACT_ATOMS: atom_id res chain seq x y z
N MET A 1 -21.42 -8.56 -19.12
CA MET A 1 -22.22 -8.21 -17.93
C MET A 1 -21.26 -7.72 -16.87
N GLU A 2 -21.20 -6.42 -16.62
CA GLU A 2 -20.32 -5.85 -15.58
C GLU A 2 -21.11 -5.65 -14.30
N ALA A 3 -20.68 -6.25 -13.19
CA ALA A 3 -21.28 -6.02 -11.87
C ALA A 3 -20.53 -4.93 -11.11
N VAL A 4 -21.24 -3.98 -10.51
CA VAL A 4 -20.68 -2.90 -9.68
C VAL A 4 -21.21 -2.97 -8.25
N ILE A 5 -20.32 -3.11 -7.26
CA ILE A 5 -20.63 -3.11 -5.82
C ILE A 5 -20.24 -1.76 -5.22
N SER A 6 -21.17 -1.01 -4.59
CA SER A 6 -20.95 0.32 -3.99
C SER A 6 -21.34 0.40 -2.50
N LEU A 7 -20.55 1.16 -1.75
CA LEU A 7 -20.62 1.51 -0.31
C LEU A 7 -19.82 2.82 -0.26
N LYS A 8 -20.37 4.02 0.12
CA LYS A 8 -20.05 5.40 -0.42
C LYS A 8 -19.21 6.42 0.42
N ILE A 9 -18.76 7.60 -0.08
CA ILE A 9 -18.08 8.77 0.62
C ILE A 9 -18.20 10.12 -0.13
N TRP A 10 -17.72 11.23 0.48
CA TRP A 10 -17.69 12.59 -0.08
C TRP A 10 -16.46 13.46 0.23
N GLN A 11 -15.91 14.11 -0.81
CA GLN A 11 -15.77 15.57 -0.97
C GLN A 11 -15.44 15.86 -2.46
N ILE A 12 -16.09 16.84 -3.12
CA ILE A 12 -15.89 17.13 -4.56
C ILE A 12 -15.93 18.65 -4.85
N GLU A 13 -14.95 19.15 -5.59
CA GLU A 13 -15.11 20.26 -6.56
C GLU A 13 -14.77 19.74 -7.98
N ALA A 14 -15.30 20.38 -9.03
CA ALA A 14 -15.58 19.73 -10.31
C ALA A 14 -14.47 19.79 -11.37
N VAL A 15 -14.30 18.68 -12.11
CA VAL A 15 -13.42 18.50 -13.29
C VAL A 15 -14.17 17.60 -14.32
N PRO A 16 -13.89 17.64 -15.65
CA PRO A 16 -14.70 16.93 -16.67
C PRO A 16 -14.58 15.39 -16.63
N GLN A 17 -15.72 14.71 -16.80
CA GLN A 17 -15.86 13.29 -16.46
C GLN A 17 -15.43 12.28 -17.54
N SER A 18 -14.59 11.31 -17.13
CA SER A 18 -14.27 10.10 -17.89
C SER A 18 -15.47 9.12 -18.03
N PRO A 19 -15.37 8.07 -18.87
CA PRO A 19 -16.38 7.02 -18.93
C PRO A 19 -16.58 6.29 -17.59
N ILE A 20 -15.51 6.14 -16.79
CA ILE A 20 -15.55 5.54 -15.46
C ILE A 20 -16.32 6.45 -14.50
N GLU A 21 -16.08 7.76 -14.52
CA GLU A 21 -16.85 8.70 -13.69
C GLU A 21 -18.33 8.74 -14.05
N ARG A 22 -18.69 8.61 -15.34
CA ARG A 22 -20.09 8.45 -15.75
C ARG A 22 -20.72 7.16 -15.22
N ALA A 23 -19.96 6.06 -15.18
CA ALA A 23 -20.39 4.80 -14.56
C ALA A 23 -20.59 4.96 -13.04
N SER A 24 -19.63 5.57 -12.35
CA SER A 24 -19.74 5.89 -10.92
C SER A 24 -20.90 6.84 -10.62
N GLN A 25 -21.16 7.86 -11.45
CA GLN A 25 -22.28 8.78 -11.27
C GLN A 25 -23.65 8.10 -11.51
N ALA A 26 -23.72 7.14 -12.44
CA ALA A 26 -24.91 6.33 -12.65
C ALA A 26 -25.18 5.39 -11.46
N ALA A 27 -24.16 4.67 -10.99
CA ALA A 27 -24.25 3.84 -9.79
C ALA A 27 -24.59 4.69 -8.54
N PHE A 28 -24.00 5.89 -8.42
CA PHE A 28 -24.32 6.85 -7.38
C PHE A 28 -25.82 7.21 -7.38
N THR A 29 -26.36 7.55 -8.56
CA THR A 29 -27.77 7.92 -8.74
C THR A 29 -28.71 6.75 -8.40
N ALA A 30 -28.40 5.54 -8.87
CA ALA A 30 -29.15 4.33 -8.54
C ALA A 30 -29.19 4.07 -7.03
N ALA A 31 -28.05 4.18 -6.34
CA ALA A 31 -27.99 4.03 -4.89
C ALA A 31 -28.68 5.19 -4.14
N ARG A 32 -28.76 6.42 -4.71
CA ARG A 32 -29.55 7.52 -4.13
C ARG A 32 -31.05 7.22 -4.17
N LEU A 33 -31.51 6.59 -5.26
CA LEU A 33 -32.90 6.13 -5.40
C LEU A 33 -33.22 4.92 -4.51
N ALA A 34 -32.25 4.03 -4.29
CA ALA A 34 -32.43 2.83 -3.46
C ALA A 34 -32.43 3.12 -1.94
N PHE A 35 -31.68 4.12 -1.47
CA PHE A 35 -31.54 4.43 -0.04
C PHE A 35 -31.82 5.92 0.28
N PRO A 36 -33.01 6.47 -0.05
CA PRO A 36 -33.28 7.90 0.07
C PRO A 36 -33.06 8.45 1.49
N ASN A 37 -33.35 7.67 2.53
CA ASN A 37 -33.17 8.07 3.93
C ASN A 37 -31.70 8.23 4.37
N TYR A 38 -30.73 7.90 3.52
CA TYR A 38 -29.30 8.10 3.76
C TYR A 38 -28.72 9.32 3.04
N PHE A 39 -29.49 9.97 2.18
CA PHE A 39 -29.07 11.16 1.43
C PHE A 39 -30.10 12.26 1.71
N ASP A 40 -29.73 13.28 2.48
CA ASP A 40 -30.65 14.39 2.79
C ASP A 40 -31.21 15.00 1.49
N THR A 41 -32.49 14.73 1.22
CA THR A 41 -33.17 15.12 -0.03
C THR A 41 -33.69 16.55 0.01
N GLU A 42 -33.71 17.20 1.17
CA GLU A 42 -34.29 18.54 1.35
C GLU A 42 -33.56 19.61 0.53
N ALA A 43 -32.25 19.47 0.30
CA ALA A 43 -31.47 20.40 -0.53
C ALA A 43 -31.81 20.36 -2.03
N ALA A 44 -32.57 19.36 -2.51
CA ALA A 44 -32.93 19.21 -3.92
C ALA A 44 -34.39 19.60 -4.24
N ALA A 45 -35.18 20.01 -3.23
CA ALA A 45 -36.62 20.25 -3.36
C ALA A 45 -37.01 21.74 -3.55
N THR A 46 -36.05 22.66 -3.61
CA THR A 46 -36.33 24.12 -3.51
C THR A 46 -36.18 24.92 -4.81
N GLU A 47 -35.75 24.32 -5.93
CA GLU A 47 -35.55 25.06 -7.20
C GLU A 47 -36.71 24.96 -8.21
N GLU A 48 -37.66 24.05 -8.03
CA GLU A 48 -38.86 23.95 -8.87
C GLU A 48 -40.14 24.12 -8.06
N HIS A 49 -40.66 25.35 -7.97
CA HIS A 49 -42.08 25.68 -8.22
C HIS A 49 -42.33 27.19 -8.17
N GLY A 50 -42.72 27.77 -9.31
CA GLY A 50 -43.04 29.20 -9.43
C GLY A 50 -44.49 29.53 -9.05
N ALA A 51 -44.64 30.60 -8.26
CA ALA A 51 -45.78 31.52 -8.11
C ALA A 51 -47.19 31.11 -8.60
N GLN A 52 -48.18 31.14 -7.68
CA GLN A 52 -49.44 31.90 -7.87
C GLN A 52 -50.23 32.16 -6.55
N ASN A 53 -50.93 33.29 -6.54
CA ASN A 53 -51.80 33.91 -5.50
C ASN A 53 -52.98 33.01 -5.05
N ALA A 54 -53.72 33.14 -3.94
CA ALA A 54 -53.81 33.97 -2.69
C ALA A 54 -54.96 33.35 -1.81
N PRO A 55 -55.60 33.97 -0.78
CA PRO A 55 -55.20 35.00 0.21
C PRO A 55 -55.26 34.46 1.68
N GLN A 56 -55.00 35.35 2.66
CA GLN A 56 -55.09 35.06 4.12
C GLN A 56 -56.54 35.04 4.65
N GLU A 57 -56.80 34.28 5.72
CA GLU A 57 -57.48 34.78 6.95
C GLU A 57 -57.43 33.78 8.13
N HIS A 58 -57.16 34.28 9.35
CA HIS A 58 -57.50 33.74 10.69
C HIS A 58 -57.09 32.27 11.08
N LEU A 59 -56.63 31.92 12.31
CA LEU A 59 -56.90 32.44 13.66
C LEU A 59 -55.96 31.77 14.72
N VAL A 60 -55.83 32.42 15.89
CA VAL A 60 -55.33 31.92 17.22
C VAL A 60 -53.85 31.56 17.42
N SER A 61 -53.26 32.28 18.37
CA SER A 61 -52.01 32.02 19.08
C SER A 61 -52.09 30.86 20.10
N ALA A 62 -51.07 30.00 20.13
CA ALA A 62 -50.71 29.24 21.33
C ALA A 62 -49.17 29.18 21.47
N SER A 63 -48.66 29.67 22.60
CA SER A 63 -47.24 29.56 22.96
C SER A 63 -46.97 28.20 23.59
N THR A 64 -46.11 27.40 22.97
CA THR A 64 -45.48 26.27 23.66
C THR A 64 -44.00 26.19 23.33
N THR A 65 -43.17 26.49 24.33
CA THR A 65 -41.73 26.23 24.31
C THR A 65 -41.48 24.72 24.21
N ALA A 66 -40.93 24.27 23.08
CA ALA A 66 -40.27 22.98 22.96
C ALA A 66 -39.00 23.18 22.12
N ALA A 67 -37.86 22.70 22.62
CA ALA A 67 -36.58 22.83 21.95
C ALA A 67 -36.50 21.88 20.74
N GLY A 68 -37.08 22.32 19.61
CA GLY A 68 -37.01 21.66 18.31
C GLY A 68 -35.70 21.92 17.56
N GLY A 69 -34.61 22.23 18.27
CA GLY A 69 -33.28 22.31 17.70
C GLY A 69 -32.82 20.90 17.34
N GLN A 70 -33.07 20.50 16.10
CA GLN A 70 -32.55 19.26 15.54
C GLN A 70 -31.03 19.24 15.80
N PRO A 71 -30.49 18.24 16.49
CA PRO A 71 -29.07 18.23 16.81
C PRO A 71 -28.29 18.30 15.48
N PRO A 72 -27.31 19.21 15.35
CA PRO A 72 -26.59 19.36 14.09
C PRO A 72 -26.05 18.00 13.69
N LEU A 73 -26.47 17.52 12.51
CA LEU A 73 -26.08 16.22 11.98
C LEU A 73 -24.55 16.20 11.90
N ALA A 74 -23.92 15.50 12.84
CA ALA A 74 -22.47 15.42 12.90
C ALA A 74 -21.96 14.91 11.54
N PRO A 75 -21.01 15.61 10.89
CA PRO A 75 -20.63 15.32 9.51
C PRO A 75 -20.17 13.88 9.37
N ARG A 76 -20.95 13.08 8.64
CA ARG A 76 -20.68 11.67 8.41
C ARG A 76 -19.80 11.53 7.17
N THR A 77 -18.50 11.40 7.38
CA THR A 77 -17.66 10.71 6.40
C THR A 77 -18.06 9.24 6.35
N VAL A 78 -18.10 8.65 5.15
CA VAL A 78 -18.28 7.21 4.95
C VAL A 78 -17.02 6.73 4.16
N VAL A 79 -17.01 5.71 3.30
CA VAL A 79 -15.88 5.38 2.38
C VAL A 79 -16.39 4.79 1.04
N GLU A 80 -16.21 5.42 -0.14
CA GLU A 80 -16.68 4.85 -1.44
C GLU A 80 -15.75 3.79 -1.99
N ALA A 81 -16.20 2.52 -2.00
CA ALA A 81 -15.57 1.43 -2.73
C ALA A 81 -16.54 0.95 -3.84
N SER A 82 -16.15 1.16 -5.10
CA SER A 82 -16.82 0.65 -6.30
C SER A 82 -15.97 -0.45 -6.95
N CYS A 83 -16.43 -1.70 -6.94
CA CYS A 83 -15.72 -2.82 -7.57
C CYS A 83 -16.38 -3.20 -8.91
N VAL A 84 -15.64 -3.12 -10.02
CA VAL A 84 -16.11 -3.52 -11.37
C VAL A 84 -15.58 -4.92 -11.69
N GLN A 85 -16.46 -5.81 -12.15
CA GLN A 85 -16.06 -7.12 -12.68
C GLN A 85 -16.26 -7.21 -14.19
N TYR A 86 -15.22 -7.58 -14.92
CA TYR A 86 -15.36 -8.06 -16.30
C TYR A 86 -15.74 -9.54 -16.32
N GLN A 87 -16.77 -9.88 -17.10
CA GLN A 87 -17.34 -11.23 -17.14
C GLN A 87 -16.35 -12.21 -17.77
N VAL A 88 -15.78 -13.08 -16.94
CA VAL A 88 -15.11 -14.32 -17.35
C VAL A 88 -16.08 -15.47 -17.04
N ASP A 89 -16.25 -16.42 -17.96
CA ASP A 89 -17.14 -17.59 -17.80
C ASP A 89 -16.62 -18.53 -16.70
N THR A 90 -16.84 -18.12 -15.45
CA THR A 90 -16.27 -18.76 -14.25
C THR A 90 -17.41 -19.34 -13.40
N PRO A 91 -17.56 -20.67 -13.29
CA PRO A 91 -18.62 -21.27 -12.49
C PRO A 91 -18.34 -21.09 -10.99
N GLY A 92 -18.91 -20.04 -10.37
CA GLY A 92 -18.65 -19.72 -8.95
C GLY A 92 -19.36 -18.47 -8.40
N ALA A 93 -20.64 -18.27 -8.74
CA ALA A 93 -21.35 -16.99 -8.52
C ALA A 93 -21.41 -16.45 -7.06
N VAL A 94 -21.19 -17.28 -6.04
CA VAL A 94 -21.32 -16.89 -4.62
C VAL A 94 -20.00 -16.42 -4.00
N GLU A 95 -18.84 -16.84 -4.52
CA GLU A 95 -17.53 -16.42 -3.99
C GLU A 95 -17.14 -15.01 -4.46
N ILE A 96 -17.59 -14.64 -5.65
CA ILE A 96 -17.32 -13.36 -6.31
C ILE A 96 -17.72 -12.15 -5.44
N PRO A 97 -18.96 -12.01 -4.91
CA PRO A 97 -19.33 -10.85 -4.09
C PRO A 97 -18.49 -10.73 -2.82
N ARG A 98 -18.09 -11.86 -2.23
CA ARG A 98 -17.25 -11.87 -1.02
C ARG A 98 -15.83 -11.38 -1.32
N MET A 99 -15.19 -11.92 -2.37
CA MET A 99 -13.86 -11.48 -2.80
C MET A 99 -13.85 -9.98 -3.14
N MET A 100 -14.91 -9.48 -3.80
CA MET A 100 -15.03 -8.05 -4.12
C MET A 100 -15.22 -7.19 -2.85
N LEU A 101 -16.00 -7.67 -1.87
CA LEU A 101 -16.15 -6.98 -0.58
C LEU A 101 -14.83 -6.99 0.23
N GLU A 102 -14.08 -8.09 0.22
CA GLU A 102 -12.77 -8.19 0.88
C GLU A 102 -11.77 -7.20 0.27
N ARG A 103 -11.68 -7.12 -1.08
CA ARG A 103 -10.89 -6.08 -1.79
C ARG A 103 -11.36 -4.66 -1.51
N ALA A 104 -12.67 -4.43 -1.48
CA ALA A 104 -13.23 -3.12 -1.11
C ALA A 104 -12.76 -2.72 0.30
N ILE A 105 -12.81 -3.65 1.26
CA ILE A 105 -12.34 -3.43 2.63
C ILE A 105 -10.84 -3.13 2.67
N GLU A 106 -10.00 -3.81 1.88
CA GLU A 106 -8.56 -3.54 1.77
C GLU A 106 -8.29 -2.09 1.30
N HIS A 107 -9.02 -1.61 0.27
CA HIS A 107 -8.95 -0.22 -0.18
C HIS A 107 -9.44 0.78 0.87
N VAL A 108 -10.49 0.45 1.63
CA VAL A 108 -10.93 1.28 2.77
C VAL A 108 -9.87 1.32 3.87
N GLN A 109 -9.25 0.19 4.21
CA GLN A 109 -8.18 0.12 5.20
C GLN A 109 -6.95 0.95 4.78
N ARG A 110 -6.58 0.91 3.50
CA ARG A 110 -5.54 1.77 2.90
C ARG A 110 -5.82 3.25 3.14
N LEU A 111 -7.04 3.71 2.88
CA LEU A 111 -7.44 5.10 3.19
C LEU A 111 -7.45 5.36 4.70
N GLN A 112 -7.89 4.41 5.53
CA GLN A 112 -7.85 4.54 6.99
C GLN A 112 -6.42 4.65 7.54
N ARG A 113 -5.45 3.89 6.99
CA ARG A 113 -4.02 4.01 7.30
C ARG A 113 -3.51 5.40 6.94
N ALA A 114 -3.78 5.88 5.72
CA ALA A 114 -3.41 7.22 5.27
C ALA A 114 -3.97 8.33 6.17
N CYS A 115 -5.26 8.26 6.50
CA CYS A 115 -5.91 9.17 7.44
C CYS A 115 -5.28 9.11 8.85
N SER A 116 -4.95 7.90 9.33
CA SER A 116 -4.34 7.70 10.65
C SER A 116 -2.94 8.33 10.71
N TYR A 117 -2.15 8.14 9.65
CA TYR A 117 -0.83 8.74 9.50
C TYR A 117 -0.89 10.28 9.49
N VAL A 118 -1.68 10.86 8.57
CA VAL A 118 -1.72 12.32 8.39
C VAL A 118 -2.31 13.04 9.61
N SER A 119 -3.32 12.45 10.27
CA SER A 119 -3.92 13.05 11.48
C SER A 119 -3.17 12.74 12.79
N GLY A 120 -2.24 11.78 12.78
CA GLY A 120 -1.67 11.19 14.00
C GLY A 120 -2.67 10.46 14.92
N ARG A 121 -3.94 10.34 14.52
CA ARG A 121 -5.02 9.76 15.34
C ARG A 121 -5.21 8.28 15.02
N ALA A 122 -5.43 7.47 16.06
CA ALA A 122 -5.79 6.07 15.89
C ALA A 122 -7.06 5.92 15.04
N VAL A 123 -7.01 5.03 14.05
CA VAL A 123 -8.20 4.62 13.29
C VAL A 123 -8.39 3.12 13.48
N ARG A 124 -9.60 2.71 13.87
CA ARG A 124 -9.96 1.29 13.90
C ARG A 124 -10.07 0.78 12.47
N ALA A 125 -9.19 -0.15 12.10
CA ALA A 125 -9.23 -0.81 10.81
C ALA A 125 -10.60 -1.48 10.60
N LEU A 126 -11.18 -1.27 9.42
CA LEU A 126 -12.41 -1.90 8.99
C LEU A 126 -12.11 -3.35 8.59
N THR A 127 -12.73 -4.34 9.23
CA THR A 127 -12.73 -5.74 8.78
C THR A 127 -14.16 -6.25 8.65
N LEU A 128 -14.36 -7.40 8.00
CA LEU A 128 -15.66 -8.08 7.96
C LEU A 128 -16.28 -8.25 9.35
N GLN A 129 -15.48 -8.50 10.39
CA GLN A 129 -15.96 -8.70 11.77
C GLN A 129 -16.21 -7.40 12.54
N THR A 130 -15.83 -6.24 11.99
CA THR A 130 -16.08 -4.93 12.60
C THR A 130 -17.08 -4.07 11.83
N LEU A 131 -17.52 -4.52 10.65
CA LEU A 131 -18.57 -3.88 9.87
C LEU A 131 -19.88 -3.82 10.67
N PRO A 132 -20.75 -2.83 10.37
CA PRO A 132 -22.07 -2.76 11.00
C PRO A 132 -22.93 -3.97 10.64
N VAL A 133 -23.95 -4.19 11.47
CA VAL A 133 -24.95 -5.27 11.35
C VAL A 133 -25.75 -5.24 10.05
N THR A 134 -25.70 -4.13 9.31
CA THR A 134 -26.33 -4.01 8.01
C THR A 134 -25.44 -3.17 7.10
N ILE A 135 -24.87 -3.82 6.09
CA ILE A 135 -24.25 -3.13 4.96
C ILE A 135 -25.28 -3.08 3.83
N PRO A 136 -25.65 -1.90 3.31
CA PRO A 136 -26.41 -1.81 2.07
C PRO A 136 -25.51 -2.22 0.90
N LEU A 137 -25.75 -3.41 0.34
CA LEU A 137 -25.18 -3.80 -0.94
C LEU A 137 -26.13 -3.40 -2.07
N ALA A 138 -25.59 -2.84 -3.15
CA ALA A 138 -26.28 -2.72 -4.43
C ALA A 138 -25.37 -3.31 -5.51
N THR A 139 -25.98 -4.06 -6.42
CA THR A 139 -25.37 -4.54 -7.66
C THR A 139 -26.13 -3.98 -8.87
N ALA A 140 -25.42 -3.86 -9.99
CA ALA A 140 -25.98 -3.37 -11.24
C ALA A 140 -25.19 -3.97 -12.41
N THR A 141 -25.92 -4.36 -13.46
CA THR A 141 -25.35 -4.80 -14.74
C THR A 141 -25.18 -3.61 -15.68
N VAL A 142 -23.97 -3.41 -16.19
CA VAL A 142 -23.71 -2.51 -17.33
C VAL A 142 -23.84 -3.29 -18.65
N THR A 143 -24.63 -2.74 -19.58
CA THR A 143 -24.77 -3.24 -20.95
C THR A 143 -24.22 -2.21 -21.93
N THR A 144 -23.18 -2.59 -22.67
CA THR A 144 -22.46 -1.76 -23.67
C THR A 144 -22.92 -1.99 -25.12
N ALA A 145 -23.94 -2.83 -25.34
CA ALA A 145 -24.49 -3.14 -26.66
C ALA A 145 -25.18 -1.95 -27.37
N THR A 146 -25.40 -0.86 -26.64
CA THR A 146 -26.00 0.40 -27.09
C THR A 146 -24.97 1.54 -27.04
N ALA A 147 -25.07 2.52 -27.96
CA ALA A 147 -24.17 3.69 -28.02
C ALA A 147 -24.13 4.53 -26.72
N THR A 148 -25.16 4.39 -25.87
CA THR A 148 -25.17 4.86 -24.48
C THR A 148 -25.14 3.62 -23.57
N PRO A 149 -24.21 3.51 -22.60
CA PRO A 149 -24.23 2.41 -21.64
C PRO A 149 -25.53 2.39 -20.85
N GLN A 150 -26.22 1.25 -20.81
CA GLN A 150 -27.42 1.08 -19.99
C GLN A 150 -27.07 0.37 -18.68
N PHE A 151 -27.40 1.02 -17.57
CA PHE A 151 -27.29 0.46 -16.22
C PHE A 151 -28.64 -0.13 -15.82
N THR A 152 -28.66 -1.43 -15.57
CA THR A 152 -29.83 -2.12 -14.99
C THR A 152 -29.44 -2.60 -13.61
N THR A 153 -30.00 -2.00 -12.56
CA THR A 153 -29.90 -2.55 -11.20
C THR A 153 -30.55 -3.93 -11.18
N ASP A 154 -29.78 -4.97 -10.83
CA ASP A 154 -30.29 -6.34 -10.70
C ASP A 154 -31.06 -6.56 -9.39
N GLY A 155 -31.06 -5.57 -8.49
CA GLY A 155 -32.19 -5.26 -7.61
C GLY A 155 -32.17 -5.92 -6.23
N SER A 156 -31.13 -6.66 -5.87
CA SER A 156 -30.99 -7.27 -4.55
C SER A 156 -30.27 -6.36 -3.56
N VAL A 157 -31.05 -5.63 -2.75
CA VAL A 157 -30.53 -5.06 -1.49
C VAL A 157 -30.34 -6.19 -0.50
N ILE A 158 -29.11 -6.68 -0.35
CA ILE A 158 -28.77 -7.73 0.63
C ILE A 158 -28.23 -7.07 1.90
N PRO A 159 -28.98 -7.06 3.03
CA PRO A 159 -28.44 -6.62 4.30
C PRO A 159 -27.46 -7.66 4.84
N TYR A 160 -26.16 -7.36 4.78
CA TYR A 160 -25.14 -8.23 5.40
C TYR A 160 -25.21 -8.14 6.94
N LEU A 161 -25.75 -9.19 7.56
CA LEU A 161 -25.89 -9.36 9.00
C LEU A 161 -24.57 -9.80 9.65
N ILE A 162 -23.98 -8.90 10.45
CA ILE A 162 -22.65 -9.02 11.08
C ILE A 162 -22.77 -8.60 12.58
N PRO A 163 -22.04 -9.21 13.54
CA PRO A 163 -22.20 -8.89 14.97
C PRO A 163 -21.88 -7.43 15.35
N ALA A 164 -22.78 -6.81 16.12
CA ALA A 164 -22.72 -5.40 16.51
C ALA A 164 -21.55 -5.09 17.47
N ASN A 165 -20.62 -4.22 17.07
CA ASN A 165 -19.49 -3.78 17.91
C ASN A 165 -19.14 -2.28 17.72
N MET A 166 -20.12 -1.40 17.56
CA MET A 166 -19.92 0.05 17.41
C MET A 166 -20.46 0.82 18.63
N TYR A 167 -19.57 1.33 19.49
CA TYR A 167 -19.95 2.06 20.71
C TYR A 167 -19.44 3.51 20.82
N SER A 168 -18.60 3.99 19.91
CA SER A 168 -18.39 5.44 19.72
C SER A 168 -17.94 5.78 18.30
N LEU A 169 -18.50 6.86 17.76
CA LEU A 169 -17.95 7.57 16.62
C LEU A 169 -17.23 8.79 17.17
N ALA A 170 -15.91 8.84 17.06
CA ALA A 170 -15.14 9.99 17.49
C ALA A 170 -15.46 11.20 16.59
N ASN A 171 -15.76 12.34 17.20
CA ASN A 171 -16.00 13.58 16.46
C ASN A 171 -14.68 14.00 15.79
N ARG A 172 -14.68 14.16 14.46
CA ARG A 172 -13.46 14.47 13.69
C ARG A 172 -13.51 15.92 13.18
N SER A 173 -12.40 16.61 13.32
CA SER A 173 -12.11 17.82 12.55
C SER A 173 -11.99 17.45 11.07
N GLU A 174 -12.51 18.29 10.18
CA GLU A 174 -12.24 18.18 8.75
C GLU A 174 -10.74 18.30 8.46
N PHE A 175 -10.28 17.64 7.40
CA PHE A 175 -8.93 17.80 6.91
C PHE A 175 -8.82 19.11 6.12
N THR A 176 -7.72 19.83 6.32
CA THR A 176 -7.30 20.91 5.41
C THR A 176 -6.99 20.35 4.02
N THR A 177 -7.04 21.19 2.98
CA THR A 177 -6.72 20.78 1.61
C THR A 177 -5.34 20.11 1.50
N ASP A 178 -4.35 20.62 2.24
CA ASP A 178 -3.00 20.05 2.31
C ASP A 178 -2.98 18.68 2.99
N GLU A 179 -3.80 18.46 4.01
CA GLU A 179 -3.95 17.14 4.64
C GLU A 179 -4.64 16.15 3.70
N VAL A 180 -5.66 16.57 2.95
CA VAL A 180 -6.31 15.72 1.93
C VAL A 180 -5.30 15.32 0.85
N ALA A 181 -4.49 16.26 0.36
CA ALA A 181 -3.41 15.97 -0.59
C ALA A 181 -2.39 14.96 -0.03
N ARG A 182 -2.00 15.09 1.24
CA ARG A 182 -1.12 14.12 1.91
C ARG A 182 -1.78 12.76 2.12
N VAL A 183 -3.09 12.70 2.40
CA VAL A 183 -3.84 11.44 2.53
C VAL A 183 -3.88 10.70 1.20
N ILE A 184 -4.18 11.39 0.09
CA ILE A 184 -4.18 10.79 -1.25
C ILE A 184 -2.79 10.29 -1.62
N ALA A 185 -1.77 11.15 -1.51
CA ALA A 185 -0.39 10.81 -1.85
C ALA A 185 0.20 9.69 -0.96
N PHE A 186 -0.33 9.45 0.25
CA PHE A 186 0.03 8.30 1.07
C PHE A 186 -0.76 7.04 0.67
N ALA A 187 -2.06 7.16 0.41
CA ALA A 187 -2.91 6.02 0.02
C ALA A 187 -2.42 5.36 -1.28
N GLU A 188 -1.86 6.13 -2.20
CA GLU A 188 -1.23 5.64 -3.43
C GLU A 188 0.06 4.82 -3.19
N ARG A 189 0.68 4.92 -2.00
CA ARG A 189 1.99 4.33 -1.65
C ARG A 189 1.92 3.14 -0.68
N ASP A 190 0.78 2.47 -0.60
CA ASP A 190 0.36 1.56 0.51
C ASP A 190 1.40 0.51 0.99
N GLU A 191 2.30 0.04 0.12
CA GLU A 191 3.33 -0.99 0.45
C GLU A 191 4.78 -0.47 0.50
N GLY A 192 4.94 0.85 0.39
CA GLY A 192 6.23 1.54 0.34
C GLY A 192 7.03 1.51 1.64
N PHE A 193 8.17 2.20 1.60
CA PHE A 193 9.05 2.42 2.74
C PHE A 193 8.28 2.82 4.01
N LEU A 194 8.49 2.07 5.11
CA LEU A 194 7.82 2.24 6.41
C LEU A 194 6.30 1.96 6.46
N GLY A 195 5.67 1.46 5.39
CA GLY A 195 4.24 1.12 5.39
C GLY A 195 3.85 0.12 6.49
N GLY A 196 4.69 -0.90 6.73
CA GLY A 196 4.50 -1.88 7.81
C GLY A 196 4.70 -1.28 9.21
N PHE A 197 5.63 -0.34 9.38
CA PHE A 197 5.83 0.38 10.63
C PHE A 197 4.60 1.22 10.98
N LEU A 198 4.11 2.03 10.03
CA LEU A 198 2.96 2.91 10.22
C LEU A 198 1.67 2.12 10.47
N SER A 199 1.49 0.99 9.78
CA SER A 199 0.39 0.05 10.05
C SER A 199 0.46 -0.52 11.48
N SER A 200 1.66 -0.90 11.93
CA SER A 200 1.88 -1.41 13.29
C SER A 200 1.64 -0.34 14.37
N GLN A 201 2.07 0.90 14.13
CA GLN A 201 1.83 2.04 15.04
C GLN A 201 0.33 2.37 15.12
N ALA A 202 -0.40 2.35 13.99
CA ALA A 202 -1.84 2.55 13.96
C ALA A 202 -2.59 1.45 14.73
N GLU A 203 -2.24 0.18 14.53
CA GLU A 203 -2.81 -0.95 15.28
C GLU A 203 -2.49 -0.87 16.78
N ALA A 204 -1.26 -0.48 17.14
CA ALA A 204 -0.84 -0.31 18.53
C ALA A 204 -1.66 0.76 19.26
N ARG A 205 -1.88 1.92 18.63
CA ARG A 205 -2.74 2.98 19.18
C ARG A 205 -4.21 2.55 19.20
N ALA A 206 -4.71 1.93 18.13
CA ALA A 206 -6.09 1.47 18.05
C ALA A 206 -6.43 0.38 19.09
N ALA A 207 -5.49 -0.52 19.38
CA ALA A 207 -5.58 -1.50 20.46
C ALA A 207 -5.80 -0.84 21.82
N LEU A 208 -4.97 0.15 22.16
CA LEU A 208 -5.06 0.84 23.45
C LEU A 208 -6.31 1.72 23.51
N THR A 209 -6.53 2.58 22.52
CA THR A 209 -7.61 3.60 22.51
C THR A 209 -9.01 2.99 22.42
N PHE A 210 -9.23 1.99 21.55
CA PHE A 210 -10.60 1.48 21.28
C PHE A 210 -10.92 0.16 21.95
N ARG A 211 -9.92 -0.62 22.38
CA ARG A 211 -10.12 -1.94 23.03
C ARG A 211 -9.59 -1.98 24.47
N GLY A 212 -8.78 -1.02 24.91
CA GLY A 212 -8.04 -1.11 26.17
C GLY A 212 -7.00 -2.24 26.18
N ASP A 213 -6.67 -2.81 25.02
CA ASP A 213 -5.84 -4.01 24.90
C ASP A 213 -4.36 -3.63 24.98
N CYS A 214 -3.87 -3.55 26.22
CA CYS A 214 -2.49 -3.26 26.55
C CYS A 214 -1.53 -4.33 26.00
N ARG A 215 -1.99 -5.59 25.85
CA ARG A 215 -1.18 -6.69 25.29
C ARG A 215 -0.99 -6.51 23.79
N ALA A 216 -2.07 -6.33 23.03
CA ALA A 216 -1.97 -6.08 21.60
C ALA A 216 -1.21 -4.78 21.30
N SER A 217 -1.41 -3.73 22.11
CA SER A 217 -0.71 -2.45 21.94
C SER A 217 0.81 -2.59 22.08
N VAL A 218 1.31 -3.26 23.12
CA VAL A 218 2.77 -3.50 23.30
C VAL A 218 3.33 -4.40 22.20
N LEU A 219 2.60 -5.44 21.79
CA LEU A 219 3.08 -6.34 20.73
C LEU A 219 3.17 -5.64 19.38
N ALA A 220 2.15 -4.87 18.99
CA ALA A 220 2.18 -4.07 17.77
C ALA A 220 3.25 -2.95 17.82
N SER A 221 3.47 -2.34 19.00
CA SER A 221 4.57 -1.38 19.21
C SER A 221 5.94 -2.02 18.97
N ALA A 222 6.16 -3.24 19.48
CA ALA A 222 7.39 -3.98 19.27
C ALA A 222 7.63 -4.35 17.80
N THR A 223 6.61 -4.88 17.12
CA THR A 223 6.64 -5.14 15.67
C THR A 223 6.94 -3.86 14.89
N GLY A 224 6.33 -2.73 15.28
CA GLY A 224 6.61 -1.43 14.68
C GLY A 224 8.08 -1.03 14.78
N CYS A 225 8.69 -1.08 15.98
CA CYS A 225 10.11 -0.77 16.15
C CYS A 225 11.03 -1.69 15.34
N GLU A 226 10.71 -3.00 15.26
CA GLU A 226 11.48 -3.96 14.48
C GLU A 226 11.43 -3.62 12.97
N ILE A 227 10.23 -3.38 12.42
CA ILE A 227 10.05 -2.98 11.00
C ILE A 227 10.72 -1.64 10.72
N LEU A 228 10.55 -0.63 11.58
CA LEU A 228 11.16 0.70 11.41
C LEU A 228 12.68 0.61 11.22
N LEU A 229 13.36 -0.18 12.05
CA LEU A 229 14.81 -0.31 12.01
C LEU A 229 15.30 -1.15 10.82
N ASP A 230 14.55 -2.20 10.46
CA ASP A 230 14.90 -3.06 9.33
C ASP A 230 14.65 -2.36 7.97
N ASP A 231 13.48 -1.74 7.77
CA ASP A 231 13.18 -0.98 6.56
C ASP A 231 14.15 0.20 6.39
N LEU A 232 14.47 0.91 7.47
CA LEU A 232 15.49 1.97 7.44
C LEU A 232 16.85 1.41 6.98
N LEU A 233 17.31 0.29 7.55
CA LEU A 233 18.58 -0.32 7.14
C LEU A 233 18.54 -0.78 5.68
N ARG A 234 17.46 -1.45 5.25
CA ARG A 234 17.23 -1.89 3.87
C ARG A 234 17.28 -0.71 2.89
N HIS A 235 16.59 0.38 3.20
CA HIS A 235 16.54 1.55 2.34
C HIS A 235 17.90 2.27 2.25
N LEU A 236 18.67 2.32 3.35
CA LEU A 236 20.03 2.85 3.34
C LEU A 236 21.00 1.97 2.54
N LEU A 237 20.82 0.64 2.53
CA LEU A 237 21.59 -0.30 1.71
C LEU A 237 21.25 -0.11 0.23
N TRP A 238 19.96 -0.11 -0.12
CA TRP A 238 19.45 0.14 -1.47
C TRP A 238 19.94 1.48 -2.04
N GLU A 239 19.76 2.58 -1.30
CA GLU A 239 20.21 3.91 -1.75
C GLU A 239 21.75 4.02 -1.82
N SER A 240 22.48 3.20 -1.07
CA SER A 240 23.94 3.06 -1.23
C SER A 240 24.36 2.23 -2.45
N GLY A 241 23.42 1.75 -3.27
CA GLY A 241 23.69 0.89 -4.42
C GLY A 241 24.14 -0.52 -4.05
N ARG A 242 23.80 -1.02 -2.86
CA ARG A 242 24.08 -2.41 -2.48
C ARG A 242 23.12 -3.36 -3.20
N ARG A 243 23.66 -4.48 -3.68
CA ARG A 243 22.85 -5.54 -4.28
C ARG A 243 22.16 -6.37 -3.19
N PRO A 244 20.99 -6.97 -3.47
CA PRO A 244 20.33 -7.87 -2.53
C PRO A 244 21.24 -9.00 -2.03
N GLU A 245 22.03 -9.63 -2.91
CA GLU A 245 22.89 -10.76 -2.52
C GLU A 245 24.02 -10.34 -1.57
N ASP A 246 24.62 -9.17 -1.80
CA ASP A 246 25.65 -8.59 -0.93
C ASP A 246 25.12 -8.29 0.48
N CYS A 247 23.79 -8.18 0.63
CA CYS A 247 23.11 -7.88 1.88
C CYS A 247 22.63 -9.10 2.65
N VAL A 248 22.49 -10.29 2.04
CA VAL A 248 21.95 -11.50 2.69
C VAL A 248 22.64 -11.79 4.03
N ARG A 249 23.97 -11.72 4.09
CA ARG A 249 24.76 -11.98 5.32
C ARG A 249 24.62 -10.93 6.44
N ILE A 250 23.89 -9.84 6.20
CA ILE A 250 23.47 -8.88 7.24
C ILE A 250 22.23 -9.41 7.97
N PHE A 251 21.32 -10.03 7.22
CA PHE A 251 20.02 -10.53 7.70
C PHE A 251 20.06 -12.00 8.11
N PHE A 252 20.97 -12.80 7.55
CA PHE A 252 21.14 -14.22 7.83
C PHE A 252 22.61 -14.56 8.17
N ASP A 253 22.85 -15.02 9.38
CA ASP A 253 24.19 -15.22 9.97
C ASP A 253 24.18 -16.53 10.77
N GLN A 254 25.18 -17.39 10.56
CA GLN A 254 25.33 -18.68 11.27
C GLN A 254 24.08 -19.60 11.21
N GLY A 255 23.36 -19.62 10.10
CA GLY A 255 22.16 -20.45 9.92
C GLY A 255 20.89 -19.89 10.55
N GLN A 256 20.89 -18.62 10.97
CA GLN A 256 19.75 -17.98 11.62
C GLN A 256 19.52 -16.55 11.12
N VAL A 257 18.26 -16.12 11.10
CA VAL A 257 17.92 -14.70 10.88
C VAL A 257 18.43 -13.88 12.06
N THR A 258 19.17 -12.81 11.78
CA THR A 258 19.66 -11.89 12.81
C THR A 258 18.50 -11.12 13.46
N THR A 259 18.67 -10.59 14.66
CA THR A 259 17.63 -9.74 15.26
C THR A 259 17.72 -8.31 14.71
N ALA A 260 16.58 -7.63 14.59
CA ALA A 260 16.52 -6.22 14.17
C ALA A 260 17.44 -5.33 15.05
N LEU A 261 17.50 -5.61 16.36
CA LEU A 261 18.44 -4.97 17.29
C LEU A 261 19.92 -5.22 16.89
N LYS A 262 20.33 -6.49 16.67
CA LYS A 262 21.71 -6.82 16.25
C LYS A 262 22.05 -6.12 14.92
N ARG A 263 21.10 -6.06 13.98
CA ARG A 263 21.25 -5.34 12.71
C ARG A 263 21.41 -3.85 12.90
N ALA A 264 20.48 -3.19 13.60
CA ALA A 264 20.48 -1.75 13.81
C ALA A 264 21.80 -1.25 14.41
N LEU A 265 22.22 -1.84 15.55
CA LEU A 265 23.43 -1.43 16.26
C LEU A 265 24.71 -1.64 15.42
N LYS A 266 24.83 -2.77 14.71
CA LYS A 266 26.04 -3.15 13.97
C LYS A 266 26.11 -2.55 12.56
N HIS A 267 24.99 -2.46 11.87
CA HIS A 267 24.94 -2.20 10.42
C HIS A 267 24.34 -0.84 10.05
N THR A 268 23.54 -0.17 10.90
CA THR A 268 23.01 1.18 10.59
C THR A 268 24.02 2.28 10.93
N GLN A 269 24.80 2.11 12.01
CA GLN A 269 25.81 3.08 12.48
C GLN A 269 26.82 3.52 11.39
N PRO A 270 27.36 2.64 10.52
CA PRO A 270 28.27 3.05 9.46
C PRO A 270 27.68 4.06 8.47
N TYR A 271 26.37 3.98 8.19
CA TYR A 271 25.64 4.84 7.26
C TYR A 271 25.22 6.15 7.93
N LEU A 272 24.48 6.08 9.03
CA LEU A 272 23.87 7.25 9.67
C LEU A 272 24.80 8.00 10.65
N LYS A 273 25.82 7.33 11.21
CA LYS A 273 26.54 7.79 12.41
C LYS A 273 25.54 8.00 13.57
N GLY A 274 25.87 8.84 14.54
CA GLY A 274 25.10 8.95 15.79
C GLY A 274 25.53 7.91 16.82
N GLN A 275 24.88 7.92 17.98
CA GLN A 275 25.17 7.00 19.08
C GLN A 275 24.28 5.75 18.96
N TRP A 276 24.88 4.58 18.81
CA TRP A 276 24.15 3.30 18.70
C TRP A 276 24.49 2.38 19.86
N ASP A 277 24.59 2.96 21.07
CA ASP A 277 24.83 2.25 22.32
C ASP A 277 23.64 2.47 23.26
N ILE A 278 22.96 1.38 23.60
CA ILE A 278 21.79 1.36 24.50
C ILE A 278 22.15 1.86 25.91
N ALA A 279 23.42 1.74 26.33
CA ALA A 279 23.85 2.23 27.63
C ALA A 279 23.86 3.77 27.73
N VAL A 280 23.98 4.46 26.59
CA VAL A 280 24.21 5.91 26.52
C VAL A 280 23.07 6.66 25.81
N GLN A 281 22.41 6.02 24.83
CA GLN A 281 21.38 6.62 23.99
C GLN A 281 19.98 6.43 24.66
N PRO A 282 19.26 7.51 25.04
CA PRO A 282 18.02 7.40 25.81
C PRO A 282 16.86 6.67 25.11
N GLU A 283 16.61 6.97 23.84
CA GLU A 283 15.52 6.42 23.04
C GLU A 283 15.72 4.92 22.73
N LEU A 284 16.96 4.47 22.47
CA LEU A 284 17.31 3.06 22.36
C LEU A 284 17.14 2.32 23.71
N LYS A 285 17.46 3.00 24.82
CA LYS A 285 17.27 2.46 26.18
C LYS A 285 15.80 2.30 26.53
N ALA A 286 14.98 3.32 26.24
CA ALA A 286 13.53 3.29 26.40
C ALA A 286 12.92 2.16 25.54
N TRP A 287 13.28 2.08 24.25
CA TRP A 287 12.86 0.97 23.40
C TRP A 287 13.25 -0.42 23.96
N GLN A 288 14.48 -0.60 24.47
CA GLN A 288 14.86 -1.87 25.08
C GLN A 288 14.02 -2.19 26.34
N HIS A 289 13.78 -1.20 27.19
CA HIS A 289 13.14 -1.36 28.49
C HIS A 289 11.62 -1.48 28.41
N ASP A 290 10.96 -0.57 27.71
CA ASP A 290 9.51 -0.38 27.72
C ASP A 290 8.82 -1.16 26.59
N VAL A 291 9.55 -1.48 25.51
CA VAL A 291 9.02 -2.25 24.37
C VAL A 291 9.59 -3.67 24.34
N ALA A 292 10.89 -3.84 24.09
CA ALA A 292 11.47 -5.15 23.79
C ALA A 292 11.39 -6.12 24.98
N ARG A 293 11.73 -5.65 26.19
CA ARG A 293 11.61 -6.44 27.43
C ARG A 293 10.15 -6.78 27.75
N ILE A 294 9.22 -5.83 27.64
CA ILE A 294 7.80 -6.09 27.96
C ILE A 294 7.22 -7.08 26.95
N ARG A 295 7.48 -6.93 25.64
CA ARG A 295 7.13 -7.91 24.60
C ARG A 295 7.69 -9.30 24.90
N HIS A 296 8.95 -9.41 25.33
CA HIS A 296 9.54 -10.70 25.73
C HIS A 296 8.79 -11.32 26.92
N MET A 297 8.52 -10.56 27.99
CA MET A 297 7.75 -11.03 29.15
C MET A 297 6.31 -11.43 28.75
N THR A 298 5.66 -10.68 27.87
CA THR A 298 4.29 -10.91 27.43
C THR A 298 4.13 -12.14 26.56
N ILE A 299 5.09 -12.43 25.68
CA ILE A 299 5.10 -13.63 24.84
C ILE A 299 5.52 -14.85 25.67
N HIS A 300 6.68 -14.80 26.33
CA HIS A 300 7.31 -16.00 26.90
C HIS A 300 6.92 -16.31 28.35
N ALA A 301 6.56 -15.31 29.14
CA ALA A 301 6.14 -15.48 30.54
C ALA A 301 4.62 -15.26 30.74
N GLY A 302 3.85 -15.08 29.66
CA GLY A 302 2.41 -14.83 29.74
C GLY A 302 2.03 -13.49 30.41
N TYR A 303 2.99 -12.58 30.58
CA TYR A 303 2.79 -11.32 31.30
C TYR A 303 1.71 -10.46 30.64
N ARG A 304 0.89 -9.81 31.48
CA ARG A 304 -0.15 -8.86 31.07
C ARG A 304 0.38 -7.44 31.33
N PRO A 305 0.71 -6.65 30.29
CA PRO A 305 1.14 -5.26 30.49
C PRO A 305 0.06 -4.43 31.15
N THR A 306 0.48 -3.46 31.97
CA THR A 306 -0.40 -2.41 32.49
C THR A 306 -0.68 -1.35 31.41
N PHE A 307 -1.68 -0.50 31.68
CA PHE A 307 -2.01 0.63 30.82
C PHE A 307 -0.82 1.61 30.68
N ASP A 308 -0.14 1.92 31.78
CA ASP A 308 1.04 2.78 31.80
C ASP A 308 2.21 2.20 30.99
N GLN A 309 2.41 0.88 31.02
CA GLN A 309 3.42 0.21 30.20
C GLN A 309 3.07 0.22 28.71
N ALA A 310 1.79 0.10 28.35
CA ALA A 310 1.36 0.23 26.95
C ALA A 310 1.54 1.68 26.45
N HIS A 311 1.28 2.68 27.28
CA HIS A 311 1.61 4.08 26.98
C HIS A 311 3.12 4.31 26.83
N ALA A 312 3.93 3.88 27.80
CA ALA A 312 5.39 4.00 27.73
C ALA A 312 5.98 3.29 26.50
N ALA A 313 5.38 2.18 26.06
CA ALA A 313 5.75 1.51 24.81
C ALA A 313 5.45 2.38 23.57
N LEU A 314 4.28 3.01 23.49
CA LEU A 314 3.94 3.94 22.40
C LEU A 314 4.86 5.17 22.39
N ASP A 315 5.10 5.78 23.55
CA ASP A 315 5.97 6.95 23.68
C ASP A 315 7.43 6.59 23.28
N SER A 316 7.87 5.37 23.59
CA SER A 316 9.17 4.83 23.17
C SER A 316 9.28 4.58 21.67
N VAL A 317 8.18 4.16 21.01
CA VAL A 317 8.12 4.05 19.55
C VAL A 317 8.29 5.43 18.90
N ASP A 318 7.57 6.43 19.39
CA ASP A 318 7.60 7.80 18.87
C ASP A 318 8.97 8.47 19.09
N GLY A 319 9.58 8.25 20.26
CA GLY A 319 10.95 8.66 20.57
C GLY A 319 11.98 8.00 19.64
N LEU A 320 11.88 6.68 19.43
CA LEU A 320 12.76 5.96 18.50
C LEU A 320 12.62 6.46 17.06
N GLN A 321 11.39 6.67 16.58
CA GLN A 321 11.10 7.21 15.25
C GLN A 321 11.72 8.60 15.08
N THR A 322 11.58 9.46 16.08
CA THR A 322 12.18 10.81 16.09
C THR A 322 13.69 10.73 16.01
N TYR A 323 14.32 9.91 16.87
CA TYR A 323 15.78 9.76 16.91
C TYR A 323 16.36 9.28 15.56
N VAL A 324 15.83 8.19 15.00
CA VAL A 324 16.34 7.68 13.72
C VAL A 324 16.04 8.64 12.57
N GLY A 325 14.92 9.36 12.63
CA GLY A 325 14.56 10.40 11.68
C GLY A 325 15.54 11.58 11.67
N ASP A 326 15.94 12.09 12.84
CA ASP A 326 16.92 13.17 12.92
C ASP A 326 18.30 12.73 12.42
N LEU A 327 18.70 11.47 12.64
CA LEU A 327 19.90 10.90 12.02
C LEU A 327 19.82 10.85 10.49
N VAL A 328 18.66 10.49 9.92
CA VAL A 328 18.42 10.53 8.46
C VAL A 328 18.51 11.97 7.93
N LEU A 329 17.89 12.95 8.58
CA LEU A 329 17.96 14.37 8.19
C LEU A 329 19.39 14.94 8.30
N ALA A 330 20.17 14.51 9.28
CA ALA A 330 21.59 14.81 9.38
C ALA A 330 22.42 14.21 8.22
N LYS A 331 21.94 13.15 7.57
CA LYS A 331 22.56 12.49 6.41
C LYS A 331 21.82 12.68 5.08
N LYS A 332 20.84 13.57 4.97
CA LYS A 332 20.10 13.89 3.72
C LYS A 332 20.95 14.17 2.47
N HIS A 333 22.21 14.58 2.63
CA HIS A 333 23.14 14.76 1.50
C HIS A 333 23.73 13.45 0.98
N LYS A 334 23.78 12.41 1.82
CA LYS A 334 24.18 11.05 1.44
C LYS A 334 22.97 10.21 1.07
N PHE A 335 21.85 10.39 1.77
CA PHE A 335 20.60 9.62 1.60
C PHE A 335 19.38 10.53 1.33
N PRO A 336 19.38 11.32 0.24
CA PRO A 336 18.24 12.18 -0.09
C PRO A 336 16.95 11.41 -0.34
N ARG A 337 16.98 10.20 -0.93
CA ARG A 337 15.77 9.39 -1.19
C ARG A 337 15.16 8.90 0.11
N THR A 338 15.98 8.35 1.00
CA THR A 338 15.56 7.93 2.36
C THR A 338 14.92 9.10 3.13
N ALA A 339 15.51 10.30 3.06
CA ALA A 339 14.95 11.48 3.69
C ALA A 339 13.61 11.91 3.06
N LEU A 340 13.51 11.98 1.74
CA LEU A 340 12.29 12.35 1.02
C LEU A 340 11.16 11.35 1.26
N MET A 341 11.45 10.05 1.31
CA MET A 341 10.44 9.02 1.57
C MET A 341 10.02 8.95 3.05
N MET A 342 10.90 9.29 4.00
CA MET A 342 10.57 9.34 5.42
C MET A 342 9.72 10.56 5.82
N PHE A 343 9.98 11.72 5.21
CA PHE A 343 9.42 13.01 5.66
C PHE A 343 8.52 13.71 4.63
N GLY A 344 8.65 13.38 3.34
CA GLY A 344 8.06 14.15 2.25
C GLY A 344 8.83 15.44 1.92
N GLU A 345 8.44 16.08 0.81
CA GLU A 345 9.02 17.35 0.38
C GLU A 345 8.68 18.50 1.34
N ASP A 346 7.40 18.64 1.69
CA ASP A 346 6.88 19.73 2.54
C ASP A 346 7.63 19.88 3.86
N GLU A 347 7.88 18.77 4.56
CA GLU A 347 8.55 18.75 5.86
C GLU A 347 10.04 19.11 5.73
N ILE A 348 10.70 18.68 4.65
CA ILE A 348 12.08 19.05 4.35
C ILE A 348 12.19 20.53 3.99
N ILE A 349 11.22 21.09 3.27
CA ILE A 349 11.13 22.54 2.98
C ILE A 349 10.87 23.31 4.28
N ARG A 350 9.88 22.90 5.08
CA ARG A 350 9.49 23.53 6.35
C ARG A 350 10.64 23.59 7.37
N ARG A 351 11.49 22.56 7.40
CA ARG A 351 12.71 22.51 8.23
C ARG A 351 13.92 23.28 7.63
N ASN A 352 13.77 23.94 6.48
CA ASN A 352 14.85 24.59 5.72
C ASN A 352 15.99 23.63 5.31
N LEU A 353 15.66 22.37 5.01
CA LEU A 353 16.60 21.30 4.67
C LEU A 353 16.63 20.96 3.16
N TYR A 354 15.84 21.65 2.34
CA TYR A 354 15.68 21.42 0.90
C TYR A 354 16.87 21.92 0.07
N THR A 355 17.99 21.21 0.17
CA THR A 355 19.24 21.57 -0.52
C THR A 355 19.27 21.11 -1.97
N ALA A 356 20.16 21.68 -2.80
CA ALA A 356 20.25 21.37 -4.23
C ALA A 356 20.33 19.87 -4.56
N LYS A 357 21.02 19.06 -3.75
CA LYS A 357 21.08 17.61 -3.93
C LYS A 357 19.77 16.89 -3.58
N VAL A 358 19.03 17.37 -2.58
CA VAL A 358 17.70 16.85 -2.24
C VAL A 358 16.69 17.23 -3.33
N LYS A 359 16.76 18.46 -3.85
CA LYS A 359 15.96 18.89 -5.00
C LYS A 359 16.25 18.05 -6.25
N ALA A 360 17.52 17.83 -6.59
CA ALA A 360 17.90 17.00 -7.74
C ALA A 360 17.41 15.55 -7.61
N ALA A 361 17.47 14.99 -6.39
CA ALA A 361 16.86 13.69 -6.12
C ALA A 361 15.34 13.76 -6.29
N TYR A 362 14.63 14.71 -5.67
CA TYR A 362 13.18 14.80 -5.79
C TYR A 362 12.69 14.97 -7.25
N GLN A 363 13.47 15.63 -8.10
CA GLN A 363 13.21 15.67 -9.55
C GLN A 363 13.34 14.27 -10.17
N ASP A 364 14.43 13.55 -9.87
CA ASP A 364 14.62 12.13 -10.26
C ASP A 364 13.50 11.20 -9.75
N GLN A 365 12.85 11.48 -8.61
CA GLN A 365 11.70 10.70 -8.12
C GLN A 365 10.47 10.78 -9.04
N ARG A 366 10.25 11.93 -9.69
CA ARG A 366 9.12 12.11 -10.62
C ARG A 366 9.34 11.33 -11.92
N ASP A 367 10.60 11.13 -12.28
CA ASP A 367 11.02 10.44 -13.49
C ASP A 367 11.25 8.93 -13.25
N ASN A 368 11.50 8.52 -12.00
CA ASN A 368 11.80 7.15 -11.59
C ASN A 368 11.08 6.79 -10.29
N ASP A 369 10.11 5.86 -10.33
CA ASP A 369 9.32 5.45 -9.15
C ASP A 369 10.18 4.65 -8.12
N TRP A 370 10.83 5.41 -7.25
CA TRP A 370 11.67 4.91 -6.17
C TRP A 370 10.96 3.95 -5.22
N ALA A 371 9.66 4.16 -4.97
CA ALA A 371 8.91 3.33 -4.02
C ALA A 371 8.79 1.91 -4.57
N THR A 372 8.36 1.79 -5.83
CA THR A 372 8.29 0.52 -6.53
C THR A 372 9.67 -0.14 -6.67
N ARG A 373 10.73 0.61 -7.01
CA ARG A 373 12.09 0.05 -7.10
C ARG A 373 12.60 -0.48 -5.75
N PHE A 374 12.39 0.26 -4.67
CA PHE A 374 12.75 -0.17 -3.32
C PHE A 374 11.97 -1.42 -2.86
N ILE A 375 10.65 -1.48 -3.14
CA ILE A 375 9.83 -2.66 -2.87
C ILE A 375 10.43 -3.88 -3.58
N ARG A 376 10.66 -3.81 -4.89
CA ARG A 376 11.26 -4.92 -5.66
C ARG A 376 12.62 -5.35 -5.12
N TRP A 377 13.44 -4.42 -4.64
CA TRP A 377 14.72 -4.72 -3.97
C TRP A 377 14.56 -5.42 -2.62
N ARG A 378 13.63 -4.94 -1.78
CA ARG A 378 13.31 -5.55 -0.48
C ARG A 378 12.82 -6.97 -0.68
N ASP A 379 11.86 -7.17 -1.57
CA ASP A 379 11.23 -8.46 -1.80
C ASP A 379 12.25 -9.44 -2.42
N CYS A 380 13.16 -8.97 -3.28
CA CYS A 380 14.27 -9.76 -3.80
C CYS A 380 15.24 -10.20 -2.68
N LEU A 381 15.59 -9.29 -1.76
CA LEU A 381 16.41 -9.61 -0.59
C LEU A 381 15.72 -10.62 0.33
N GLU A 382 14.41 -10.49 0.56
CA GLU A 382 13.63 -11.42 1.39
C GLU A 382 13.61 -12.83 0.77
N ARG A 383 13.35 -12.96 -0.54
CA ARG A 383 13.44 -14.25 -1.26
C ARG A 383 14.83 -14.91 -1.14
N LEU A 384 15.90 -14.12 -1.17
CA LEU A 384 17.27 -14.62 -1.00
C LEU A 384 17.59 -15.06 0.44
N ILE A 385 16.97 -14.44 1.44
CA ILE A 385 17.06 -14.87 2.85
C ILE A 385 16.27 -16.17 3.05
N ASP A 386 15.08 -16.29 2.46
CA ASP A 386 14.25 -17.49 2.55
C ASP A 386 14.90 -18.69 1.84
N ALA A 387 15.60 -18.47 0.72
CA ALA A 387 16.38 -19.52 0.04
C ALA A 387 17.52 -20.09 0.93
N GLU A 388 18.14 -19.26 1.77
CA GLU A 388 19.15 -19.72 2.75
C GLU A 388 18.52 -20.42 3.97
N LEU A 389 17.26 -20.10 4.31
CA LEU A 389 16.51 -20.71 5.42
C LEU A 389 15.97 -22.10 5.08
N TYR A 390 15.35 -22.25 3.91
CA TYR A 390 14.52 -23.42 3.59
C TYR A 390 15.22 -24.47 2.72
N SER A 391 16.49 -24.23 2.37
CA SER A 391 17.19 -24.83 1.22
C SER A 391 16.53 -24.41 -0.10
N ALA A 392 17.34 -24.09 -1.10
CA ALA A 392 16.82 -23.78 -2.42
C ALA A 392 16.05 -25.00 -2.97
N GLN A 393 14.78 -24.82 -3.31
CA GLN A 393 14.02 -25.84 -4.03
C GLN A 393 14.68 -26.08 -5.39
N ASP A 394 14.74 -27.33 -5.83
CA ASP A 394 15.16 -27.66 -7.18
C ASP A 394 14.25 -26.97 -8.21
N VAL A 395 14.77 -26.68 -9.39
CA VAL A 395 14.02 -25.98 -10.43
C VAL A 395 13.15 -26.98 -11.18
N GLU A 396 11.83 -26.85 -11.06
CA GLU A 396 10.87 -27.68 -11.79
C GLU A 396 10.77 -27.22 -13.25
N VAL A 397 10.91 -28.17 -14.20
CA VAL A 397 10.95 -27.86 -15.64
C VAL A 397 9.63 -27.26 -16.14
N ASP A 398 8.50 -27.66 -15.55
CA ASP A 398 7.16 -27.21 -15.92
C ASP A 398 6.88 -25.74 -15.56
N ASP A 399 7.71 -25.13 -14.69
CA ASP A 399 7.62 -23.73 -14.29
C ASP A 399 8.55 -22.80 -15.07
N LEU A 400 9.30 -23.35 -16.03
CA LEU A 400 10.26 -22.59 -16.81
C LEU A 400 9.59 -21.83 -17.96
N SER A 401 9.87 -20.52 -17.99
CA SER A 401 9.61 -19.65 -19.13
C SER A 401 10.90 -19.36 -19.88
N LEU A 402 10.86 -19.41 -21.21
CA LEU A 402 11.98 -18.96 -22.05
C LEU A 402 11.78 -17.50 -22.47
N LEU A 403 12.79 -16.67 -22.22
CA LEU A 403 12.81 -15.27 -22.66
C LEU A 403 13.95 -14.99 -23.64
N ALA A 404 13.60 -14.26 -24.69
CA ALA A 404 14.51 -13.60 -25.60
C ALA A 404 14.83 -12.20 -25.06
N VAL A 405 16.05 -11.99 -24.59
CA VAL A 405 16.51 -10.69 -24.08
C VAL A 405 17.34 -9.98 -25.15
N ILE A 406 16.83 -8.84 -25.63
CA ILE A 406 17.46 -8.00 -26.66
C ILE A 406 18.22 -6.87 -25.97
N LEU A 407 19.54 -6.84 -26.14
CA LEU A 407 20.46 -5.88 -25.54
C LEU A 407 20.96 -4.86 -26.56
N PRO A 408 21.19 -3.59 -26.21
CA PRO A 408 21.87 -2.65 -27.09
C PRO A 408 23.33 -3.06 -27.38
N PRO A 409 23.85 -2.91 -28.61
CA PRO A 409 23.18 -2.48 -29.84
C PRO A 409 22.74 -3.69 -30.68
N ARG A 410 21.61 -4.32 -30.34
CA ARG A 410 20.99 -5.47 -31.05
C ARG A 410 21.72 -6.80 -30.88
N ARG A 411 22.10 -7.16 -29.64
CA ARG A 411 22.53 -8.52 -29.26
C ARG A 411 21.37 -9.27 -28.60
N LEU A 412 20.92 -10.36 -29.20
CA LEU A 412 20.00 -11.32 -28.59
C LEU A 412 20.75 -12.25 -27.62
N THR A 413 20.16 -12.55 -26.47
CA THR A 413 20.58 -13.63 -25.56
C THR A 413 19.33 -14.36 -25.04
N TRP A 414 19.45 -15.64 -24.76
CA TRP A 414 18.35 -16.46 -24.23
C TRP A 414 18.49 -16.60 -22.72
N VAL A 415 17.36 -16.54 -22.03
CA VAL A 415 17.28 -16.64 -20.57
C VAL A 415 16.15 -17.61 -20.21
N LEU A 416 16.45 -18.62 -19.40
CA LEU A 416 15.43 -19.42 -18.73
C LEU A 416 15.06 -18.70 -17.42
N HIS A 417 13.76 -18.60 -17.15
CA HIS A 417 13.19 -17.95 -15.96
C HIS A 417 12.30 -18.94 -15.22
N ASP A 418 12.70 -19.24 -14.00
CA ASP A 418 11.90 -19.93 -12.99
C ASP A 418 11.04 -18.86 -12.29
N VAL A 419 9.78 -18.76 -12.73
CA VAL A 419 8.85 -17.71 -12.31
C VAL A 419 8.46 -17.87 -10.84
N LYS A 420 8.33 -19.11 -10.34
CA LYS A 420 7.94 -19.37 -8.94
C LYS A 420 9.11 -19.18 -7.97
N GLY A 421 10.29 -19.67 -8.34
CA GLY A 421 11.51 -19.51 -7.54
C GLY A 421 12.19 -18.15 -7.70
N HIS A 422 11.72 -17.30 -8.61
CA HIS A 422 12.27 -15.96 -8.88
C HIS A 422 13.76 -15.98 -9.29
N ARG A 423 14.12 -17.00 -10.08
CA ARG A 423 15.50 -17.27 -10.54
C ARG A 423 15.58 -17.24 -12.05
N ALA A 424 16.73 -16.86 -12.58
CA ALA A 424 17.02 -16.93 -14.00
C ALA A 424 18.47 -17.34 -14.27
N CYS A 425 18.70 -17.96 -15.43
CA CYS A 425 20.02 -18.26 -15.96
C CYS A 425 20.05 -18.02 -17.47
N ARG A 426 21.22 -17.69 -18.03
CA ARG A 426 21.45 -17.75 -19.48
C ARG A 426 21.27 -19.16 -20.00
N ALA A 427 20.78 -19.27 -21.22
CA ALA A 427 20.51 -20.55 -21.86
C ALA A 427 21.10 -20.67 -23.26
N ALA A 428 21.58 -21.86 -23.59
CA ALA A 428 21.99 -22.23 -24.93
C ALA A 428 20.79 -22.86 -25.64
N ILE A 429 20.58 -22.48 -26.91
CA ILE A 429 19.58 -23.10 -27.79
C ILE A 429 20.24 -23.35 -29.14
N GLU A 430 20.04 -24.53 -29.72
CA GLU A 430 20.54 -24.78 -31.08
C GLU A 430 19.71 -23.97 -32.09
N GLU A 431 20.37 -23.32 -33.04
CA GLU A 431 19.72 -22.42 -34.00
C GLU A 431 18.63 -23.11 -34.85
N GLY A 432 18.72 -24.44 -35.01
CA GLY A 432 17.71 -25.25 -35.68
C GLY A 432 16.43 -25.50 -34.86
N GLN A 433 16.49 -25.40 -33.53
CA GLN A 433 15.37 -25.73 -32.64
C GLN A 433 14.35 -24.59 -32.52
N VAL A 434 14.78 -23.33 -32.66
CA VAL A 434 13.88 -22.17 -32.60
C VAL A 434 13.08 -22.04 -33.92
N PRO A 435 11.73 -22.03 -33.88
CA PRO A 435 10.90 -21.90 -35.07
C PRO A 435 11.22 -20.65 -35.90
N SER A 436 11.16 -20.77 -37.22
CA SER A 436 11.48 -19.68 -38.16
C SER A 436 10.58 -18.46 -38.01
N HIS A 437 9.33 -18.64 -37.59
CA HIS A 437 8.41 -17.54 -37.32
C HIS A 437 8.82 -16.76 -36.04
N VAL A 438 9.21 -17.44 -34.97
CA VAL A 438 9.75 -16.81 -33.74
C VAL A 438 11.01 -16.00 -34.07
N ARG A 439 11.97 -16.59 -34.79
CA ARG A 439 13.20 -15.89 -35.21
C ARG A 439 12.91 -14.66 -36.08
N SER A 440 11.95 -14.77 -37.00
CA SER A 440 11.49 -13.62 -37.80
C SER A 440 10.93 -12.51 -36.91
N SER A 441 10.01 -12.83 -35.99
CA SER A 441 9.40 -11.85 -35.08
C SER A 441 10.43 -11.16 -34.18
N LEU A 442 11.38 -11.90 -33.59
CA LEU A 442 12.46 -11.34 -32.77
C LEU A 442 13.40 -10.45 -33.60
N THR A 443 13.68 -10.83 -34.85
CA THR A 443 14.48 -10.01 -35.77
C THR A 443 13.76 -8.71 -36.15
N THR A 444 12.45 -8.75 -36.39
CA THR A 444 11.64 -7.56 -36.63
C THR A 444 11.66 -6.64 -35.40
N MET A 445 11.33 -7.16 -34.22
CA MET A 445 11.37 -6.41 -32.96
C MET A 445 12.73 -5.75 -32.72
N MET A 446 13.83 -6.52 -32.90
CA MET A 446 15.19 -6.03 -32.75
C MET A 446 15.55 -4.93 -33.77
N ASN A 447 14.94 -4.93 -34.96
CA ASN A 447 15.15 -3.91 -35.99
C ASN A 447 14.28 -2.66 -35.81
N GLU A 448 13.09 -2.81 -35.22
CA GLU A 448 12.16 -1.72 -34.89
C GLU A 448 12.54 -0.99 -33.61
N LEU A 449 13.27 -1.64 -32.69
CA LEU A 449 13.75 -1.00 -31.46
C LEU A 449 14.67 0.21 -31.78
N PRO A 450 14.36 1.40 -31.20
CA PRO A 450 15.19 2.59 -31.32
C PRO A 450 16.63 2.35 -30.85
N SER A 451 17.62 2.99 -31.48
CA SER A 451 19.04 2.83 -31.12
C SER A 451 19.38 3.26 -29.69
N ASN A 452 18.48 3.99 -29.02
CA ASN A 452 18.57 4.43 -27.64
C ASN A 452 17.61 3.69 -26.69
N SER A 453 16.95 2.61 -27.13
CA SER A 453 16.12 1.81 -26.23
C SER A 453 16.99 1.13 -25.16
N GLY A 454 16.43 0.96 -23.96
CA GLY A 454 17.01 0.04 -22.99
C GLY A 454 16.96 -1.41 -23.48
N PRO A 455 17.57 -2.34 -22.74
CA PRO A 455 17.31 -3.78 -22.86
C PRO A 455 15.81 -4.11 -22.81
N VAL A 456 15.38 -5.09 -23.60
CA VAL A 456 13.97 -5.55 -23.68
C VAL A 456 13.91 -7.07 -23.54
N SER A 457 12.91 -7.57 -22.82
CA SER A 457 12.58 -9.00 -22.73
C SER A 457 11.33 -9.31 -23.55
N ALA A 458 11.37 -10.39 -24.34
CA ALA A 458 10.21 -10.98 -24.98
C ALA A 458 10.03 -12.41 -24.46
N LEU A 459 8.86 -12.72 -23.90
CA LEU A 459 8.46 -14.09 -23.57
C LEU A 459 8.28 -14.88 -24.87
N VAL A 460 8.75 -16.13 -24.90
CA VAL A 460 8.63 -17.00 -26.07
C VAL A 460 7.90 -18.29 -25.68
N ASP A 461 6.92 -18.67 -26.50
CA ASP A 461 6.07 -19.82 -26.27
C ASP A 461 6.81 -21.14 -26.56
N GLY A 462 7.31 -21.78 -25.50
CA GLY A 462 8.05 -23.04 -25.55
C GLY A 462 9.55 -22.92 -25.25
N LEU A 463 10.14 -24.00 -24.72
CA LEU A 463 11.54 -24.04 -24.30
C LEU A 463 12.52 -24.36 -25.44
N PHE A 464 12.07 -24.96 -26.55
CA PHE A 464 12.89 -25.33 -27.72
C PHE A 464 14.20 -26.08 -27.44
N GLY A 465 14.25 -26.92 -26.38
CA GLY A 465 15.49 -27.63 -26.02
C GLY A 465 16.55 -26.73 -25.35
N ALA A 466 16.18 -25.53 -24.89
CA ALA A 466 17.04 -24.64 -24.14
C ALA A 466 17.63 -25.34 -22.90
N VAL A 467 18.95 -25.23 -22.73
CA VAL A 467 19.69 -25.75 -21.58
C VAL A 467 20.39 -24.62 -20.83
N PRO A 468 20.43 -24.64 -19.48
CA PRO A 468 21.21 -23.66 -18.70
C PRO A 468 22.69 -23.62 -19.10
N GLU A 469 23.25 -22.43 -19.32
CA GLU A 469 24.69 -22.19 -19.52
C GLU A 469 25.44 -21.88 -18.22
N GLU A 470 24.73 -21.49 -17.17
CA GLU A 470 25.27 -20.99 -15.90
C GLU A 470 24.36 -21.37 -14.72
N ASP A 471 24.87 -21.17 -13.50
CA ASP A 471 24.09 -21.35 -12.28
C ASP A 471 22.89 -20.39 -12.22
N TRP A 472 21.80 -20.85 -11.61
CA TRP A 472 20.60 -20.05 -11.36
C TRP A 472 20.89 -18.91 -10.39
N VAL A 473 20.65 -17.66 -10.84
CA VAL A 473 20.80 -16.44 -10.04
C VAL A 473 19.45 -15.75 -9.86
N SER A 474 19.35 -14.73 -8.99
CA SER A 474 18.10 -13.94 -8.87
C SER A 474 17.70 -13.33 -10.21
N GLU A 475 16.41 -13.40 -10.55
CA GLU A 475 15.84 -13.02 -11.85
C GLU A 475 16.30 -11.64 -12.38
N HIS A 476 16.42 -10.64 -11.50
CA HIS A 476 16.82 -9.27 -11.86
C HIS A 476 18.22 -9.19 -12.52
N ARG A 477 19.11 -10.15 -12.24
CA ARG A 477 20.46 -10.21 -12.81
C ARG A 477 20.46 -10.58 -14.31
N ARG A 478 19.35 -11.12 -14.82
CA ARG A 478 19.22 -11.64 -16.21
C ARG A 478 18.01 -11.11 -16.96
N LEU A 479 17.00 -10.63 -16.25
CA LEU A 479 15.82 -10.02 -16.83
C LEU A 479 15.92 -8.49 -16.66
N PRO A 480 16.03 -7.71 -17.74
CA PRO A 480 15.93 -6.25 -17.65
C PRO A 480 14.53 -5.80 -17.24
N LEU A 481 14.40 -4.50 -16.92
CA LEU A 481 13.15 -3.80 -16.54
C LEU A 481 12.56 -4.20 -15.18
N TRP A 482 13.22 -5.08 -14.42
CA TRP A 482 12.87 -5.31 -13.01
C TRP A 482 13.17 -4.10 -12.11
N GLU A 483 14.17 -3.28 -12.44
CA GLU A 483 14.50 -2.03 -11.75
C GLU A 483 14.67 -2.18 -10.23
N VAL A 484 15.36 -3.24 -9.81
CA VAL A 484 15.67 -3.53 -8.40
C VAL A 484 16.70 -2.54 -7.85
N MET A 485 17.73 -2.22 -8.64
CA MET A 485 18.80 -1.32 -8.23
C MET A 485 18.35 0.15 -8.28
N VAL A 486 18.85 0.96 -7.33
CA VAL A 486 18.51 2.39 -7.21
C VAL A 486 18.80 3.21 -8.48
N ASP A 487 19.76 2.79 -9.30
CA ASP A 487 20.13 3.41 -10.57
C ASP A 487 19.59 2.67 -11.82
N GLY A 488 18.71 1.67 -11.63
CA GLY A 488 18.14 0.83 -12.69
C GLY A 488 19.11 -0.15 -13.34
N ARG A 489 20.32 -0.34 -12.79
CA ARG A 489 21.37 -1.20 -13.38
C ARG A 489 21.38 -2.62 -12.81
N ASP A 490 20.29 -3.33 -13.02
CA ASP A 490 20.15 -4.73 -12.57
C ASP A 490 20.99 -5.71 -13.41
N PHE A 491 21.07 -5.45 -14.70
CA PHE A 491 21.55 -6.38 -15.72
C PHE A 491 23.05 -6.28 -16.00
N TYR A 492 23.75 -7.42 -16.05
CA TYR A 492 25.19 -7.52 -16.40
C TYR A 492 25.61 -8.92 -16.93
#